data_AF-A0A0E0FRW6-F1
#
_entry.id   AF-A0A0E0FRW6-F1
#
_cell.length_a   1.000
_cell.length_b   1.000
_cell.length_c   1.000
_cell.angle_alpha   90.00
_cell.angle_beta   90.00
_cell.angle_gamma   90.00
#
_symmetry.space_group_name_H-M   'P 1'
#
loop_
_entity.id
_entity.type
_entity.pdbx_description
1 polymer ?
#
loop_
_entity_poly.entity_id
_entity_poly.type
_entity_poly.pdbx_seq_one_letter_code
_entity_poly.pdbx_strand_id
1 'polypeptide(L)' 'MTAKYPNEEHVAYATFLSSNPREKVGGVEIGNQFTKVVVNHPLQENEELVRPMKHCKTIGDVHAEGMSIAWPSICLDA' A
#
# COMPACT_ATOMS: atom_id res chain seq x y z
N MET A 1 -9.10 -2.89 -20.76
CA MET A 1 -9.01 -2.83 -19.29
C MET A 1 -8.22 -1.60 -18.94
N THR A 2 -8.87 -0.51 -18.57
CA THR A 2 -8.21 0.69 -18.06
C THR A 2 -7.78 0.41 -16.62
N ALA A 3 -6.49 0.57 -16.32
CA ALA A 3 -6.01 0.46 -14.95
C ALA A 3 -6.77 1.48 -14.09
N LYS A 4 -7.20 1.06 -12.90
CA LYS A 4 -8.04 1.83 -11.96
C LYS A 4 -7.33 3.06 -11.36
N TYR A 5 -6.11 3.37 -11.81
CA TYR A 5 -5.29 4.49 -11.37
C TYR A 5 -5.14 5.47 -12.54
N PRO A 6 -6.17 6.28 -12.83
CA PRO A 6 -6.12 7.27 -13.91
C PRO A 6 -5.22 8.47 -13.59
N ASN A 7 -4.77 8.61 -12.35
CA ASN A 7 -4.02 9.78 -11.88
C ASN A 7 -2.67 9.31 -11.31
N GLU A 8 -1.57 9.78 -11.89
CA GLU A 8 -0.20 9.68 -11.34
C GLU A 8 -0.03 10.61 -10.11
N GLU A 9 -1.06 10.72 -9.27
CA GLU A 9 -1.01 11.56 -8.08
C GLU A 9 -0.26 10.83 -6.97
N HIS A 10 0.69 11.53 -6.36
CA HIS A 10 1.42 11.03 -5.21
C HIS A 10 0.49 10.96 -3.99
N VAL A 11 0.16 9.74 -3.57
CA VAL A 11 -0.78 9.50 -2.45
C VAL A 11 -0.10 9.39 -1.09
N ALA A 12 1.18 8.98 -1.05
CA ALA A 12 1.96 8.85 0.19
C ALA A 12 3.45 8.64 -0.08
N TYR A 13 4.27 8.98 0.92
CA TYR A 13 5.64 8.49 1.02
C TYR A 13 5.69 7.24 1.92
N ALA A 14 6.38 6.21 1.44
CA ALA A 14 6.48 4.94 2.14
C ALA A 14 7.91 4.37 2.13
N THR A 15 8.25 3.60 3.16
CA THR A 15 9.50 2.83 3.20
C THR A 15 9.26 1.46 2.60
N PHE A 16 10.07 1.09 1.61
CA PHE A 16 10.12 -0.28 1.10
C PHE A 16 10.59 -1.25 2.18
N LEU A 17 9.87 -2.35 2.38
CA LEU A 17 10.30 -3.42 3.28
C LEU A 17 10.71 -4.69 2.53
N SER A 18 9.87 -5.18 1.62
CA SER A 18 10.13 -6.43 0.91
C SER A 18 9.25 -6.60 -0.33
N SER A 19 9.79 -7.22 -1.38
CA SER A 19 9.06 -7.68 -2.56
C SER A 19 8.91 -9.21 -2.61
N ASN A 20 9.21 -9.92 -1.51
CA ASN A 20 9.04 -11.38 -1.45
C ASN A 20 7.55 -11.74 -1.51
N PRO A 21 7.10 -12.50 -2.53
CA PRO A 21 5.68 -12.82 -2.72
C PRO A 21 5.03 -13.54 -1.54
N ARG A 22 5.82 -14.27 -0.74
CA ARG A 22 5.37 -15.06 0.42
C ARG A 22 5.29 -14.25 1.71
N GLU A 23 5.76 -13.00 1.70
CA GLU A 23 5.54 -12.09 2.82
C GLU A 23 4.06 -11.86 3.05
N LYS A 24 3.68 -11.70 4.31
CA LYS A 24 2.27 -11.53 4.70
C LYS A 24 1.99 -10.12 5.18
N VAL A 25 0.87 -9.60 4.70
CA VAL A 25 0.23 -8.36 5.16
C VAL A 25 -1.19 -8.74 5.59
N GLY A 26 -1.58 -8.39 6.82
CA GLY A 26 -2.88 -8.78 7.36
C GLY A 26 -3.13 -10.30 7.36
N GLY A 27 -2.08 -11.11 7.40
CA GLY A 27 -2.16 -12.58 7.34
C GLY A 27 -2.25 -13.19 5.93
N VAL A 28 -2.29 -12.38 4.87
CA VAL A 28 -2.39 -12.82 3.47
C VAL A 28 -1.08 -12.56 2.74
N GLU A 29 -0.65 -13.51 1.91
CA GLU A 29 0.56 -13.34 1.07
C GLU A 29 0.39 -12.18 0.07
N ILE A 30 1.43 -11.35 -0.07
CA ILE A 30 1.36 -10.16 -0.94
C ILE A 30 1.30 -10.55 -2.42
N GLY A 31 2.00 -11.61 -2.84
CA GLY A 31 2.09 -12.05 -4.24
C GLY A 31 3.04 -11.20 -5.10
N ASN A 32 3.23 -11.60 -6.36
CA ASN A 32 4.26 -11.02 -7.25
C ASN A 32 3.96 -9.59 -7.75
N GLN A 33 2.72 -9.12 -7.59
CA GLN A 33 2.29 -7.81 -8.10
C GLN A 33 2.37 -6.71 -7.04
N PHE A 34 2.75 -7.07 -5.81
CA PHE A 34 2.72 -6.19 -4.66
C PHE A 34 4.03 -6.23 -3.91
N THR A 35 4.31 -5.11 -3.28
CA THR A 35 5.45 -4.90 -2.40
C THR A 35 4.94 -4.57 -1.01
N LYS A 36 5.59 -5.09 0.02
CA LYS A 36 5.34 -4.72 1.41
C LYS A 36 6.02 -3.38 1.70
N VAL A 37 5.24 -2.40 2.12
CA VAL A 37 5.72 -1.06 2.49
C VAL A 37 5.11 -0.60 3.80
N VAL A 38 5.72 0.39 4.45
CA VAL A 38 5.12 1.13 5.58
C VAL A 38 4.96 2.59 5.18
N VAL A 39 3.77 3.14 5.36
CA VAL A 39 3.47 4.54 5.05
C VAL A 39 4.10 5.45 6.12
N ASN A 40 5.06 6.28 5.71
CA ASN A 40 5.72 7.23 6.60
C ASN A 40 5.01 8.58 6.63
N HIS A 41 4.49 9.03 5.49
CA HIS A 41 3.83 10.32 5.37
C HIS A 41 2.68 10.24 4.36
N PRO A 42 1.42 10.20 4.82
CA PRO A 42 0.25 10.19 3.95
C PRO A 42 0.06 11.58 3.33
N LEU A 43 -0.10 11.65 1.99
CA LEU A 43 -0.46 12.88 1.28
C LEU A 43 -1.97 12.96 1.07
N GLN A 44 -2.60 11.81 0.87
CA GLN A 44 -4.03 11.65 0.69
C GLN A 44 -4.57 10.61 1.68
N GLU A 45 -4.95 11.07 2.88
CA GLU A 45 -5.36 10.19 3.98
C GLU A 45 -6.59 9.35 3.64
N ASN A 46 -7.53 9.89 2.86
CA ASN A 46 -8.79 9.21 2.50
C ASN A 46 -8.62 8.19 1.35
N GLU A 47 -7.42 8.07 0.77
CA GLU A 47 -7.17 7.12 -0.31
C GLU A 47 -7.37 5.69 0.21
N GLU A 48 -8.15 4.89 -0.52
CA GLU A 48 -8.46 3.52 -0.12
C GLU A 48 -7.28 2.58 -0.40
N LEU A 49 -7.05 1.65 0.53
CA LEU A 49 -6.09 0.58 0.31
C LEU A 49 -6.60 -0.38 -0.76
N VAL A 50 -5.70 -0.80 -1.65
CA VAL A 50 -5.99 -1.83 -2.66
C VAL A 50 -6.41 -3.15 -2.01
N ARG A 51 -5.86 -3.43 -0.82
CA ARG A 51 -6.23 -4.55 0.03
C ARG A 51 -6.59 -4.04 1.43
N PRO A 52 -7.86 -3.69 1.68
CA PRO A 52 -8.30 -3.25 2.99
C PRO A 52 -8.09 -4.34 4.04
N MET A 53 -7.62 -3.94 5.23
CA MET A 53 -7.53 -4.79 6.41
C MET A 53 -8.74 -4.52 7.31
N LYS A 54 -9.06 -5.43 8.25
CA LYS A 54 -10.29 -5.32 9.08
C LYS A 54 -10.44 -3.96 9.79
N HIS A 55 -9.33 -3.36 10.23
CA HIS A 55 -9.33 -2.10 10.97
C HIS A 55 -8.67 -0.94 10.22
N CYS A 56 -8.13 -1.17 9.02
CA CYS A 56 -7.48 -0.12 8.24
C CYS A 56 -7.96 -0.23 6.80
N LYS A 57 -8.67 0.81 6.33
CA LYS A 57 -9.22 0.88 4.98
C LYS A 57 -8.54 1.94 4.15
N THR A 58 -7.97 2.94 4.79
CA THR A 58 -7.37 4.10 4.13
C THR A 58 -5.87 4.21 4.40
N ILE A 59 -5.20 5.05 3.62
CA ILE A 59 -3.80 5.43 3.81
C ILE A 59 -3.58 6.13 5.17
N GLY A 60 -4.54 6.94 5.62
CA GLY A 60 -4.50 7.57 6.95
C GLY A 60 -4.56 6.55 8.08
N ASP A 61 -5.47 5.56 7.99
CA ASP A 61 -5.62 4.53 9.03
C ASP A 61 -4.32 3.75 9.26
N VAL A 62 -3.65 3.34 8.17
CA VAL A 62 -2.43 2.52 8.27
C VAL A 62 -1.22 3.32 8.73
N HIS A 63 -1.19 4.61 8.43
CA HIS A 63 -0.17 5.50 8.95
C HIS A 63 -0.33 5.67 10.47
N ALA A 64 -1.55 5.92 10.95
CA ALA A 64 -1.85 6.06 12.38
C ALA A 64 -1.50 4.80 13.18
N GLU A 65 -1.74 3.62 12.60
CA GLU A 65 -1.44 2.33 13.21
C GLU A 65 0.02 1.87 12.99
N GLY A 66 0.78 2.54 12.13
CA GLY A 66 2.16 2.15 11.77
C GLY A 66 2.26 0.77 11.10
N MET A 67 1.19 0.32 10.44
CA MET A 67 1.13 -1.03 9.86
C MET A 67 1.73 -1.10 8.46
N SER A 68 2.35 -2.24 8.14
CA SER A 68 2.78 -2.53 6.77
C SER A 68 1.60 -2.92 5.89
N ILE A 69 1.59 -2.45 4.65
CA ILE A 69 0.57 -2.74 3.65
C ILE A 69 1.15 -3.36 2.39
N ALA A 70 0.27 -3.96 1.58
CA ALA A 70 0.60 -4.41 0.24
C ALA A 70 0.37 -3.27 -0.75
N TRP A 71 1.46 -2.71 -1.28
CA TRP A 71 1.45 -1.64 -2.29
C TRP A 71 1.59 -2.22 -3.69
N PRO A 72 0.82 -1.77 -4.69
CA PRO A 72 1.02 -2.19 -6.07
C PRO A 72 2.43 -1.79 -6.53
N SER A 73 3.23 -2.75 -6.99
CA SER A 73 4.63 -2.47 -7.37
C SER A 73 4.74 -1.53 -8.58
N ILE A 74 3.68 -1.43 -9.40
CA ILE A 74 3.59 -0.50 -10.53
C ILE A 74 3.42 0.97 -10.11
N CYS A 75 2.99 1.22 -8.87
CA CYS A 75 2.76 2.56 -8.32
C CYS A 75 3.93 3.01 -7.42
N LEU A 76 5.11 2.41 -7.58
CA LEU A 76 6.33 2.86 -6.92
C LEU A 76 7.08 3.72 -7.92
N ASP A 77 7.40 4.95 -7.52
CA ASP A 77 8.31 5.80 -8.28
C ASP A 77 9.74 5.24 -8.16
N ALA A 78 10.42 5.13 -9.30
CA ALA A 78 11.76 4.55 -9.43
C ALA A 78 12.88 5.56 -9.16
#